data_AF-A0A6N3GIW2-F1
#
_entry.id   AF-A0A6N3GIW2-F1
#
_cell.length_a   1.000
_cell.length_b   1.000
_cell.length_c   1.000
_cell.angle_alpha   90.00
_cell.angle_beta   90.00
_cell.angle_gamma   90.00
#
_symmetry.space_group_name_H-M   'P 1'
#
loop_
_entity.id
_entity.type
_entity.pdbx_description
1 polymer ?
#
loop_
_entity_poly.entity_id
_entity_poly.type
_entity_poly.pdbx_seq_one_letter_code
_entity_poly.pdbx_strand_id
1 'polypeptide(L)'
;MINNLNENLLNRNYSLTWFEEKYIDLLEMSPREDSFQDLIVYPLIDSILANKIMNEYDIVDSKNFRQFNTIEHDRRKYSVLTKAVPDMLIAKDFFYKNRNPKIQELLQVRLTFEIKEPNSNEMLNGSLKGDCGKYYKNSLYLEIVPSLWKNGRSILTNLRRWHFFDIAGMKDKKYDELRNEIKEYILIQELCGFDNIDECYNKNAGKKGNPSYVPTAEALNNHRDQLYNAIIKNREMHEMIHNALDSDVSINAFRNIQKDADNYYFESIREFLCESESCDPIDLVRNEGKMVVDRVGNLDDNNSKVITDISDLDVNVADWNMLISYIDKFI
;
A
#
# COMPACT_ATOMS: atom_id res chain seq x y z
N MET A 1 42.83 -12.37 -0.87
CA MET A 1 41.80 -13.13 -1.62
C MET A 1 40.46 -12.74 -1.03
N ILE A 2 39.82 -11.72 -1.61
CA ILE A 2 38.44 -11.33 -1.33
C ILE A 2 37.75 -11.56 -2.68
N ASN A 3 37.33 -12.79 -2.94
CA ASN A 3 36.63 -13.16 -4.16
C ASN A 3 35.46 -14.08 -3.81
N ASN A 4 34.29 -13.77 -4.37
CA ASN A 4 33.19 -14.68 -4.68
C ASN A 4 32.18 -15.07 -3.59
N LEU A 5 31.70 -14.11 -2.79
CA LEU A 5 30.49 -14.31 -1.97
C LEU A 5 29.21 -13.66 -2.54
N ASN A 6 29.30 -12.88 -3.64
CA ASN A 6 28.13 -12.20 -4.22
C ASN A 6 27.61 -12.81 -5.53
N GLU A 7 28.24 -13.83 -6.11
CA GLU A 7 27.84 -14.39 -7.41
C GLU A 7 26.80 -15.52 -7.33
N ASN A 8 26.39 -15.96 -6.13
CA ASN A 8 25.51 -17.14 -5.97
C ASN A 8 24.14 -16.88 -5.33
N LEU A 9 23.70 -15.62 -5.15
CA LEU A 9 22.39 -15.33 -4.53
C LEU A 9 21.22 -15.15 -5.51
N LEU A 10 21.45 -15.31 -6.81
CA LEU A 10 20.38 -15.36 -7.82
C LEU A 10 20.62 -16.57 -8.71
N ASN A 11 19.94 -17.66 -8.41
CA ASN A 11 19.92 -18.88 -9.20
C ASN A 11 19.30 -18.58 -10.58
N ARG A 12 20.07 -18.02 -11.52
CA ARG A 12 19.79 -17.74 -12.96
C ARG A 12 18.45 -17.09 -13.40
N ASN A 13 17.44 -16.91 -12.54
CA ASN A 13 16.09 -16.59 -12.98
C ASN A 13 15.66 -15.12 -12.81
N TYR A 14 16.33 -14.32 -11.96
CA TYR A 14 15.91 -12.94 -11.63
C TYR A 14 17.09 -11.95 -11.54
N SER A 15 17.89 -11.85 -12.60
CA SER A 15 19.01 -10.90 -12.70
C SER A 15 18.55 -9.47 -13.01
N LEU A 16 19.46 -8.50 -12.95
CA LEU A 16 19.21 -7.14 -13.45
C LEU A 16 18.74 -7.15 -14.92
N THR A 17 19.39 -7.95 -15.77
CA THR A 17 19.00 -8.10 -17.17
C THR A 17 17.57 -8.64 -17.32
N TRP A 18 17.18 -9.62 -16.50
CA TRP A 18 15.81 -10.11 -16.49
C TRP A 18 14.81 -9.02 -16.09
N PHE A 19 15.15 -8.20 -15.09
CA PHE A 19 14.32 -7.07 -14.69
C PHE A 19 14.17 -6.06 -15.83
N GLU A 20 15.26 -5.68 -16.48
CA GLU A 20 15.27 -4.74 -17.61
C GLU A 20 14.41 -5.26 -18.77
N GLU A 21 14.61 -6.52 -19.18
CA GLU A 21 13.82 -7.19 -20.22
C GLU A 21 12.33 -7.18 -19.88
N LYS A 22 11.97 -7.64 -18.68
CA LYS A 22 10.56 -7.70 -18.27
C LYS A 22 9.93 -6.34 -18.11
N TYR A 23 10.69 -5.36 -17.64
CA TYR A 23 10.22 -4.00 -17.47
C TYR A 23 9.85 -3.38 -18.83
N ILE A 24 10.71 -3.55 -19.85
CA ILE A 24 10.43 -3.10 -21.23
C ILE A 24 9.24 -3.87 -21.81
N ASP A 25 9.23 -5.21 -21.71
CA ASP A 25 8.13 -6.07 -22.18
C ASP A 25 6.78 -5.57 -21.64
N LEU A 26 6.71 -5.24 -20.35
CA LEU A 26 5.48 -4.81 -19.70
C LEU A 26 5.09 -3.38 -20.08
N LEU A 27 6.05 -2.45 -20.20
CA LEU A 27 5.76 -1.12 -20.73
C LEU A 27 5.15 -1.20 -22.15
N GLU A 28 5.56 -2.19 -22.94
CA GLU A 28 5.01 -2.43 -24.27
C GLU A 28 3.67 -3.18 -24.23
N MET A 29 3.56 -4.30 -23.52
CA MET A 29 2.42 -5.19 -23.69
C MET A 29 1.30 -4.93 -22.68
N SER A 30 1.63 -4.55 -21.44
CA SER A 30 0.64 -4.34 -20.38
C SER A 30 1.19 -3.39 -19.31
N PRO A 31 1.17 -2.06 -19.55
CA PRO A 31 1.69 -1.07 -18.61
C PRO A 31 0.68 -0.82 -17.48
N ARG A 32 0.22 -1.89 -16.82
CA ARG A 32 -0.74 -1.84 -15.72
C ARG A 32 -0.06 -2.30 -14.46
N GLU A 33 -0.38 -1.65 -13.36
CA GLU A 33 0.10 -1.96 -12.01
C GLU A 33 0.09 -3.47 -11.69
N ASP A 34 -1.04 -4.15 -11.87
CA ASP A 34 -1.17 -5.59 -11.57
C ASP A 34 -0.20 -6.46 -12.40
N SER A 35 0.12 -6.05 -13.64
CA SER A 35 1.07 -6.79 -14.48
C SER A 35 2.49 -6.65 -13.97
N PHE A 36 2.87 -5.46 -13.47
CA PHE A 36 4.15 -5.22 -12.83
C PHE A 36 4.27 -5.93 -11.47
N GLN A 37 3.18 -5.96 -10.70
CA GLN A 37 3.10 -6.72 -9.45
C GLN A 37 3.34 -8.22 -9.71
N ASP A 38 2.54 -8.83 -10.61
CA ASP A 38 2.55 -10.28 -10.84
C ASP A 38 3.82 -10.78 -11.52
N LEU A 39 4.40 -9.97 -12.42
CA LEU A 39 5.49 -10.43 -13.30
C LEU A 39 6.86 -9.87 -12.92
N ILE A 40 6.94 -8.86 -12.04
CA ILE A 40 8.21 -8.34 -11.53
C ILE A 40 8.32 -8.41 -10.02
N VAL A 41 7.39 -7.81 -9.28
CA VAL A 41 7.52 -7.73 -7.81
C VAL A 41 7.41 -9.10 -7.16
N TYR A 42 6.33 -9.83 -7.45
CA TYR A 42 6.09 -11.15 -6.88
C TYR A 42 7.26 -12.11 -7.14
N PRO A 43 7.75 -12.28 -8.39
CA PRO A 43 8.86 -13.20 -8.65
C PRO A 43 10.18 -12.76 -8.00
N LEU A 44 10.44 -11.45 -7.90
CA LEU A 44 11.62 -10.93 -7.20
C LEU A 44 11.59 -11.28 -5.71
N ILE A 45 10.46 -11.04 -5.05
CA ILE A 45 10.27 -11.36 -3.62
C ILE A 45 10.30 -12.87 -3.39
N ASP A 46 9.65 -13.65 -4.23
CA ASP A 46 9.65 -15.12 -4.18
C ASP A 46 11.07 -15.68 -4.27
N SER A 47 11.91 -15.14 -5.17
CA SER A 47 13.31 -15.53 -5.27
C SER A 47 14.12 -15.22 -4.01
N ILE A 48 13.89 -14.06 -3.39
CA ILE A 48 14.59 -13.66 -2.15
C ILE A 48 14.17 -14.60 -1.02
N LEU A 49 12.87 -14.90 -0.91
CA LEU A 49 12.34 -15.81 0.09
C LEU A 49 12.81 -17.26 -0.11
N ALA A 50 12.84 -17.77 -1.34
CA ALA A 50 13.27 -19.14 -1.65
C ALA A 50 14.74 -19.42 -1.28
N ASN A 51 15.58 -18.37 -1.28
CA ASN A 51 16.97 -18.46 -0.80
C ASN A 51 17.08 -18.57 0.72
N LYS A 52 16.02 -18.20 1.46
CA LYS A 52 15.89 -18.48 2.89
C LYS A 52 15.16 -19.81 3.03
N ILE A 53 15.68 -20.75 3.83
CA ILE A 53 14.96 -22.00 4.14
C ILE A 53 13.73 -21.63 4.98
N MET A 54 12.62 -21.23 4.36
CA MET A 54 11.46 -20.67 5.05
C MET A 54 10.17 -21.25 4.50
N ASN A 55 9.68 -22.29 5.17
CA ASN A 55 8.28 -22.75 5.09
C ASN A 55 7.35 -21.91 6.00
N GLU A 56 7.76 -20.71 6.45
CA GLU A 56 6.99 -19.96 7.46
C GLU A 56 6.24 -18.73 6.95
N TYR A 57 6.56 -18.21 5.75
CA TYR A 57 5.89 -17.03 5.22
C TYR A 57 5.38 -17.28 3.81
N ASP A 58 4.16 -16.82 3.55
CA ASP A 58 3.49 -16.82 2.27
C ASP A 58 3.51 -15.40 1.67
N ILE A 59 3.66 -15.31 0.36
CA ILE A 59 3.37 -14.09 -0.40
C ILE A 59 1.88 -14.09 -0.71
N VAL A 60 1.21 -13.00 -0.40
CA VAL A 60 -0.25 -12.90 -0.47
C VAL A 60 -0.62 -11.69 -1.33
N ASP A 61 -1.36 -11.93 -2.41
CA ASP A 61 -1.96 -10.86 -3.22
C ASP A 61 -3.29 -10.42 -2.62
N SER A 62 -3.38 -9.12 -2.32
CA SER A 62 -4.55 -8.54 -1.65
C SER A 62 -5.67 -8.08 -2.57
N LYS A 63 -5.40 -7.89 -3.86
CA LYS A 63 -6.41 -7.43 -4.83
C LYS A 63 -7.35 -8.53 -5.25
N ASN A 64 -6.82 -9.76 -5.36
CA ASN A 64 -7.58 -10.93 -5.79
C ASN A 64 -8.61 -11.44 -4.77
N PHE A 65 -8.67 -10.88 -3.56
CA PHE A 65 -9.72 -11.20 -2.58
C PHE A 65 -11.12 -10.75 -2.99
N ARG A 66 -11.25 -9.73 -3.85
CA ARG A 66 -12.58 -9.18 -4.23
C ARG A 66 -13.29 -9.99 -5.32
N GLN A 67 -12.58 -10.82 -6.09
CA GLN A 67 -13.09 -11.36 -7.35
C GLN A 67 -13.76 -12.74 -7.24
N PHE A 68 -13.54 -13.48 -6.16
CA PHE A 68 -14.17 -14.79 -6.00
C PHE A 68 -15.34 -14.71 -5.01
N ASN A 69 -16.51 -15.15 -5.47
CA ASN A 69 -17.79 -15.23 -4.77
C ASN A 69 -17.76 -16.22 -3.57
N THR A 70 -16.73 -16.16 -2.74
CA THR A 70 -16.45 -17.09 -1.66
C THR A 70 -16.18 -16.30 -0.38
N ILE A 71 -17.12 -16.35 0.55
CA ILE A 71 -16.98 -16.14 2.01
C ILE A 71 -15.81 -15.24 2.45
N GLU A 72 -16.16 -14.04 2.95
CA GLU A 72 -15.28 -12.99 3.52
C GLU A 72 -13.96 -13.47 4.13
N HIS A 73 -12.89 -12.86 3.63
CA HIS A 73 -11.62 -12.77 4.33
C HIS A 73 -11.62 -11.49 5.20
N ASP A 74 -11.31 -11.62 6.49
CA ASP A 74 -11.29 -10.47 7.40
C ASP A 74 -10.01 -9.65 7.20
N ARG A 75 -10.12 -8.61 6.38
CA ARG A 75 -8.99 -7.71 6.09
C ARG A 75 -8.61 -6.75 7.22
N ARG A 76 -9.40 -6.66 8.29
CA ARG A 76 -9.18 -5.69 9.39
C ARG A 76 -7.83 -5.87 10.09
N LYS A 77 -7.21 -7.04 10.01
CA LYS A 77 -5.90 -7.29 10.61
C LYS A 77 -4.76 -6.55 9.90
N TYR A 78 -4.90 -6.28 8.61
CA TYR A 78 -3.81 -5.77 7.78
C TYR A 78 -4.20 -4.59 6.90
N SER A 79 -5.49 -4.26 6.81
CA SER A 79 -6.00 -3.08 6.13
C SER A 79 -6.81 -2.20 7.08
N VAL A 80 -6.88 -0.91 6.76
CA VAL A 80 -7.91 -0.02 7.28
C VAL A 80 -8.93 0.17 6.16
N LEU A 81 -9.85 -0.80 6.07
CA LEU A 81 -11.02 -0.80 5.16
C LEU A 81 -10.65 -0.85 3.67
N THR A 82 -11.61 -0.57 2.78
CA THR A 82 -11.47 -0.48 1.32
C THR A 82 -10.46 0.54 0.85
N LYS A 83 -10.11 1.51 1.70
CA LYS A 83 -9.31 2.68 1.36
C LYS A 83 -7.80 2.43 1.38
N ALA A 84 -7.33 1.53 2.25
CA ALA A 84 -5.91 1.27 2.47
C ALA A 84 -5.66 -0.24 2.55
N VAL A 85 -6.13 -0.98 1.54
CA VAL A 85 -5.75 -2.38 1.36
C VAL A 85 -4.42 -2.38 0.61
N PRO A 86 -3.32 -2.84 1.23
CA PRO A 86 -2.04 -2.91 0.53
C PRO A 86 -2.13 -3.90 -0.62
N ASP A 87 -1.41 -3.70 -1.71
CA ASP A 87 -1.47 -4.56 -2.90
C ASP A 87 -1.00 -6.00 -2.65
N MET A 88 0.04 -6.15 -1.82
CA MET A 88 0.63 -7.45 -1.48
C MET A 88 1.10 -7.50 -0.03
N LEU A 89 1.14 -8.70 0.56
CA LEU A 89 1.65 -8.96 1.90
C LEU A 89 2.71 -10.06 1.89
N ILE A 90 3.61 -10.02 2.87
CA ILE A 90 4.33 -11.20 3.35
C ILE A 90 3.77 -11.53 4.72
N ALA A 91 3.18 -12.71 4.87
CA ALA A 91 2.46 -13.09 6.07
C ALA A 91 2.69 -14.56 6.45
N LYS A 92 2.58 -14.85 7.75
CA LYS A 92 2.56 -16.21 8.30
C LYS A 92 1.16 -16.55 8.77
N ASP A 93 0.81 -17.82 8.66
CA ASP A 93 -0.50 -18.35 9.08
C ASP A 93 -1.64 -17.60 8.36
N PHE A 94 -1.45 -17.30 7.07
CA PHE A 94 -2.46 -16.68 6.24
C PHE A 94 -3.45 -17.72 5.70
N PHE A 95 -4.75 -17.54 5.95
CA PHE A 95 -5.78 -18.50 5.53
C PHE A 95 -6.88 -17.82 4.71
N TYR A 96 -6.84 -18.03 3.38
CA TYR A 96 -7.78 -17.45 2.40
C TYR A 96 -9.28 -17.73 2.71
N LYS A 97 -9.58 -18.86 3.36
CA LYS A 97 -10.95 -19.26 3.74
C LYS A 97 -10.97 -19.65 5.21
N ASN A 98 -11.22 -18.71 6.13
CA ASN A 98 -11.70 -19.11 7.45
C ASN A 98 -12.41 -17.97 8.20
N ARG A 99 -13.70 -18.23 8.53
CA ARG A 99 -14.54 -17.43 9.43
C ARG A 99 -14.23 -17.66 10.92
N ASN A 100 -13.16 -18.38 11.26
CA ASN A 100 -12.86 -18.69 12.66
C ASN A 100 -12.00 -17.56 13.26
N PRO A 101 -12.54 -16.76 14.20
CA PRO A 101 -11.78 -15.66 14.81
C PRO A 101 -10.49 -16.14 15.47
N LYS A 102 -10.46 -17.36 16.02
CA LYS A 102 -9.26 -17.94 16.64
C LYS A 102 -8.13 -18.20 15.64
N ILE A 103 -8.46 -18.46 14.37
CA ILE A 103 -7.46 -18.65 13.31
C ILE A 103 -7.01 -17.29 12.77
N GLN A 104 -7.93 -16.34 12.66
CA GLN A 104 -7.61 -14.96 12.26
C GLN A 104 -6.69 -14.26 13.27
N GLU A 105 -6.78 -14.61 14.56
CA GLU A 105 -5.84 -14.14 15.58
C GLU A 105 -4.41 -14.65 15.39
N LEU A 106 -4.20 -15.72 14.62
CA LEU A 106 -2.87 -16.27 14.36
C LEU A 106 -2.13 -15.55 13.22
N LEU A 107 -2.86 -14.84 12.34
CA LEU A 107 -2.26 -14.13 11.21
C LEU A 107 -1.19 -13.16 11.69
N GLN A 108 0.02 -13.32 11.13
CA GLN A 108 1.15 -12.45 11.38
C GLN A 108 1.60 -11.83 10.08
N VAL A 109 1.20 -10.56 9.85
CA VAL A 109 1.73 -9.78 8.73
C VAL A 109 3.12 -9.27 9.10
N ARG A 110 4.11 -9.58 8.26
CA ARG A 110 5.49 -9.14 8.42
C ARG A 110 5.78 -7.87 7.66
N LEU A 111 5.21 -7.76 6.46
CA LEU A 111 5.48 -6.67 5.54
C LEU A 111 4.29 -6.46 4.62
N THR A 112 3.99 -5.21 4.32
CA THR A 112 3.03 -4.82 3.29
C THR A 112 3.72 -4.15 2.12
N PHE A 113 3.13 -4.25 0.93
CA PHE A 113 3.58 -3.56 -0.26
C PHE A 113 2.45 -2.70 -0.82
N GLU A 114 2.80 -1.47 -1.15
CA GLU A 114 2.04 -0.59 -2.03
C GLU A 114 2.83 -0.46 -3.35
N ILE A 115 2.25 -0.90 -4.44
CA ILE A 115 2.89 -1.08 -5.74
C ILE A 115 2.13 -0.22 -6.73
N LYS A 116 2.83 0.70 -7.39
CA LYS A 116 2.30 1.51 -8.48
C LYS A 116 2.93 1.12 -9.80
N GLU A 117 2.26 1.46 -10.89
CA GLU A 117 2.88 1.36 -12.22
C GLU A 117 4.07 2.34 -12.36
N PRO A 118 5.08 2.05 -13.18
CA PRO A 118 6.31 2.83 -13.17
C PRO A 118 6.20 4.29 -13.61
N ASN A 119 5.21 4.61 -14.43
CA ASN A 119 4.90 5.97 -14.85
C ASN A 119 3.73 6.59 -14.07
N SER A 120 3.37 6.04 -12.89
CA SER A 120 2.18 6.51 -12.15
C SER A 120 2.32 7.99 -11.81
N ASN A 121 1.25 8.75 -12.04
CA ASN A 121 1.24 10.18 -11.70
C ASN A 121 1.30 10.43 -10.19
N GLU A 122 1.16 9.39 -9.35
CA GLU A 122 1.25 9.49 -7.90
C GLU A 122 2.68 9.55 -7.41
N MET A 123 3.60 8.86 -8.10
CA MET A 123 5.00 8.72 -7.70
C MET A 123 5.99 9.33 -8.68
N LEU A 124 5.63 9.52 -9.94
CA LEU A 124 6.57 9.96 -10.98
C LEU A 124 7.22 11.30 -10.61
N ASN A 125 8.54 11.26 -10.41
CA ASN A 125 9.38 12.38 -9.97
C ASN A 125 8.97 13.01 -8.63
N GLY A 126 8.19 12.31 -7.82
CA GLY A 126 7.83 12.73 -6.47
C GLY A 126 8.71 12.06 -5.43
N SER A 127 8.76 12.63 -4.23
CA SER A 127 9.37 12.01 -3.05
C SER A 127 8.61 12.42 -1.78
N LEU A 128 8.96 11.80 -0.64
CA LEU A 128 8.45 12.17 0.67
C LEU A 128 8.91 13.57 1.09
N LYS A 129 10.18 13.88 0.84
CA LYS A 129 10.84 15.14 1.23
C LYS A 129 10.58 16.27 0.22
N GLY A 130 9.96 15.97 -0.93
CA GLY A 130 9.74 16.94 -1.99
C GLY A 130 11.00 17.27 -2.80
N ASP A 131 11.96 16.34 -2.88
CA ASP A 131 13.12 16.42 -3.76
C ASP A 131 12.68 16.74 -5.20
N CYS A 132 13.38 17.67 -5.86
CA CYS A 132 12.99 18.28 -7.14
C CYS A 132 11.66 19.07 -7.10
N GLY A 133 11.21 19.49 -5.92
CA GLY A 133 10.06 20.37 -5.71
C GLY A 133 8.69 19.69 -5.81
N LYS A 134 8.63 18.35 -5.82
CA LYS A 134 7.40 17.59 -6.04
C LYS A 134 7.20 16.54 -4.94
N TYR A 135 6.14 16.72 -4.16
CA TYR A 135 5.65 15.69 -3.24
C TYR A 135 4.88 14.62 -4.01
N TYR A 136 4.77 13.44 -3.40
CA TYR A 136 3.75 12.47 -3.83
C TYR A 136 2.34 13.05 -3.73
N LYS A 137 1.39 12.44 -4.46
CA LYS A 137 -0.03 12.80 -4.29
C LYS A 137 -0.51 12.44 -2.90
N ASN A 138 -1.36 13.30 -2.33
CA ASN A 138 -1.87 13.13 -0.97
C ASN A 138 -2.53 11.75 -0.73
N SER A 139 -3.26 11.23 -1.72
CA SER A 139 -3.90 9.91 -1.63
C SER A 139 -2.93 8.78 -1.27
N LEU A 140 -1.70 8.84 -1.78
CA LEU A 140 -0.70 7.80 -1.55
C LEU A 140 -0.28 7.70 -0.08
N TYR A 141 -0.11 8.85 0.60
CA TYR A 141 0.22 8.87 2.02
C TYR A 141 -0.92 8.26 2.86
N LEU A 142 -2.16 8.53 2.47
CA LEU A 142 -3.37 8.00 3.12
C LEU A 142 -3.57 6.50 2.89
N GLU A 143 -3.05 5.96 1.79
CA GLU A 143 -3.05 4.52 1.47
C GLU A 143 -2.01 3.74 2.29
N ILE A 144 -0.83 4.32 2.50
CA ILE A 144 0.31 3.65 3.15
C ILE A 144 0.22 3.71 4.67
N VAL A 145 -0.08 4.88 5.25
CA VAL A 145 -0.01 5.07 6.71
C VAL A 145 -0.86 4.07 7.51
N PRO A 146 -2.07 3.67 7.07
CA PRO A 146 -2.90 2.77 7.85
C PRO A 146 -2.39 1.34 7.90
N SER A 147 -1.91 0.83 6.77
CA SER A 147 -1.30 -0.50 6.69
C SER A 147 0.04 -0.51 7.43
N LEU A 148 0.87 0.53 7.26
CA LEU A 148 2.12 0.68 8.01
C LEU A 148 1.89 0.72 9.51
N TRP A 149 0.91 1.49 9.99
CA TRP A 149 0.61 1.60 11.41
C TRP A 149 0.19 0.27 12.03
N LYS A 150 -0.62 -0.53 11.32
CA LYS A 150 -1.08 -1.84 11.78
C LYS A 150 0.01 -2.91 11.75
N ASN A 151 0.80 -2.93 10.68
CA ASN A 151 1.69 -4.04 10.36
C ASN A 151 3.15 -3.74 10.71
N GLY A 152 3.48 -2.50 11.03
CA GLY A 152 4.80 -2.04 11.46
C GLY A 152 5.78 -1.75 10.32
N ARG A 153 5.66 -2.46 9.18
CA ARG A 153 6.53 -2.30 8.02
C ARG A 153 5.77 -2.24 6.72
N SER A 154 6.23 -1.37 5.82
CA SER A 154 5.67 -1.22 4.47
C SER A 154 6.75 -0.90 3.45
N ILE A 155 6.57 -1.35 2.21
CA ILE A 155 7.35 -0.94 1.05
C ILE A 155 6.41 -0.23 0.06
N LEU A 156 6.80 0.96 -0.37
CA LEU A 156 6.19 1.65 -1.49
C LEU A 156 7.11 1.55 -2.71
N THR A 157 6.57 1.16 -3.86
CA THR A 157 7.36 1.10 -5.08
C THR A 157 6.56 1.45 -6.32
N ASN A 158 7.18 2.11 -7.28
CA ASN A 158 6.72 2.12 -8.68
C ASN A 158 7.68 1.34 -9.60
N LEU A 159 8.41 0.38 -9.03
CA LEU A 159 9.50 -0.40 -9.64
C LEU A 159 10.75 0.39 -10.03
N ARG A 160 10.59 1.66 -10.39
CA ARG A 160 11.70 2.59 -10.55
C ARG A 160 12.26 2.99 -9.18
N ARG A 161 11.40 3.47 -8.29
CA ARG A 161 11.79 3.97 -6.96
C ARG A 161 11.17 3.10 -5.89
N TRP A 162 12.01 2.67 -4.95
CA TRP A 162 11.65 1.83 -3.82
C TRP A 162 11.88 2.59 -2.52
N HIS A 163 10.85 2.62 -1.68
CA HIS A 163 10.84 3.24 -0.36
C HIS A 163 10.45 2.20 0.68
N PHE A 164 11.15 2.21 1.81
CA PHE A 164 10.99 1.27 2.89
C PHE A 164 10.59 2.05 4.13
N PHE A 165 9.61 1.58 4.88
CA PHE A 165 9.10 2.26 6.07
C PHE A 165 9.05 1.29 7.24
N ASP A 166 9.77 1.57 8.33
CA ASP A 166 9.71 0.82 9.58
C ASP A 166 9.38 1.76 10.75
N ILE A 167 8.28 1.49 11.44
CA ILE A 167 7.87 2.29 12.60
C ILE A 167 8.67 1.92 13.87
N ALA A 168 9.49 0.86 13.84
CA ALA A 168 10.26 0.41 14.99
C ALA A 168 11.22 1.46 15.54
N GLY A 169 11.74 2.35 14.69
CA GLY A 169 12.57 3.50 15.06
C GLY A 169 11.79 4.61 15.79
N MET A 170 10.47 4.66 15.63
CA MET A 170 9.59 5.63 16.28
C MET A 170 9.18 5.18 17.68
N LYS A 171 10.14 4.91 18.55
CA LYS A 171 9.91 4.60 19.99
C LYS A 171 10.22 5.76 20.92
N ASP A 172 10.94 6.76 20.42
CA ASP A 172 11.30 7.95 21.19
C ASP A 172 10.03 8.71 21.64
N LYS A 173 10.06 9.27 22.85
CA LYS A 173 9.00 10.11 23.41
C LYS A 173 8.75 11.36 22.59
N LYS A 174 9.77 11.87 21.88
CA LYS A 174 9.58 13.04 21.00
C LYS A 174 8.51 12.83 19.91
N TYR A 175 8.21 11.57 19.56
CA TYR A 175 7.17 11.22 18.60
C TYR A 175 5.83 10.83 19.26
N ASP A 176 5.65 10.98 20.58
CA ASP A 176 4.41 10.58 21.28
C ASP A 176 3.17 11.29 20.75
N GLU A 177 3.28 12.59 20.47
CA GLU A 177 2.19 13.40 19.94
C GLU A 177 1.78 12.93 18.53
N LEU A 178 2.75 12.89 17.61
CA LEU A 178 2.57 12.38 16.26
C LEU A 178 1.96 10.96 16.24
N ARG A 179 2.49 10.04 17.06
CA ARG A 179 1.93 8.69 17.20
C ARG A 179 0.48 8.70 17.68
N ASN A 180 0.10 9.61 18.58
CA ASN A 180 -1.28 9.71 19.05
C ASN A 180 -2.21 10.24 17.97
N GLU A 181 -1.77 11.24 17.20
CA GLU A 181 -2.53 11.76 16.06
C GLU A 181 -2.77 10.68 15.00
N ILE A 182 -1.74 9.91 14.63
CA ILE A 182 -1.92 8.80 13.69
C ILE A 182 -2.84 7.73 14.26
N LYS A 183 -2.73 7.37 15.55
CA LYS A 183 -3.68 6.43 16.18
C LYS A 183 -5.12 6.91 16.09
N GLU A 184 -5.37 8.20 16.34
CA GLU A 184 -6.70 8.79 16.23
C GLU A 184 -7.20 8.74 14.80
N TYR A 185 -6.37 9.12 13.81
CA TYR A 185 -6.68 9.00 12.40
C TYR A 185 -7.10 7.56 12.04
N ILE A 186 -6.28 6.57 12.40
CA ILE A 186 -6.58 5.15 12.12
C ILE A 186 -7.89 4.71 12.77
N LEU A 187 -8.10 5.06 14.04
CA LEU A 187 -9.34 4.73 14.76
C LEU A 187 -10.58 5.33 14.07
N ILE A 188 -10.51 6.60 13.66
CA ILE A 188 -11.60 7.27 12.94
C ILE A 188 -11.86 6.56 11.62
N GLN A 189 -10.82 6.27 10.84
CA GLN A 189 -10.99 5.56 9.57
C GLN A 189 -11.68 4.22 9.82
N GLU A 190 -11.22 3.40 10.78
CA GLU A 190 -11.79 2.10 11.13
C GLU A 190 -13.27 2.17 11.54
N LEU A 191 -13.62 3.11 12.41
CA LEU A 191 -14.98 3.24 12.96
C LEU A 191 -15.98 3.80 11.95
N CYS A 192 -15.53 4.72 11.07
CA CYS A 192 -16.33 5.22 9.95
C CYS A 192 -16.41 4.24 8.78
N GLY A 193 -15.68 3.13 8.87
CA GLY A 193 -15.62 2.10 7.86
C GLY A 193 -16.84 1.23 7.74
N PHE A 194 -17.40 1.21 6.55
CA PHE A 194 -18.65 0.50 6.27
C PHE A 194 -18.49 -0.89 5.69
N ASP A 195 -17.26 -1.34 5.48
CA ASP A 195 -17.02 -2.72 5.05
C ASP A 195 -17.30 -3.74 6.18
N ASN A 196 -17.63 -3.25 7.37
CA ASN A 196 -18.07 -4.03 8.54
C ASN A 196 -19.59 -4.09 8.70
N ILE A 197 -20.38 -3.47 7.81
CA ILE A 197 -21.82 -3.53 7.98
C ILE A 197 -22.35 -4.86 7.49
N ASP A 198 -22.73 -5.70 8.46
CA ASP A 198 -23.54 -6.88 8.22
C ASP A 198 -24.70 -6.54 7.28
N GLU A 199 -24.59 -7.15 6.11
CA GLU A 199 -25.45 -7.01 4.95
C GLU A 199 -26.90 -7.37 5.29
N CYS A 200 -27.79 -6.38 5.35
CA CYS A 200 -29.22 -6.70 5.26
C CYS A 200 -29.64 -6.71 3.79
N TYR A 201 -29.91 -7.92 3.31
CA TYR A 201 -30.51 -8.26 2.03
C TYR A 201 -31.79 -7.44 1.77
N ASN A 202 -31.72 -6.43 0.90
CA ASN A 202 -32.93 -5.75 0.42
C ASN A 202 -33.40 -6.38 -0.91
N LYS A 203 -34.36 -7.29 -0.79
CA LYS A 203 -35.00 -8.04 -1.90
C LYS A 203 -35.62 -7.12 -2.98
N ASN A 204 -35.81 -5.83 -2.67
CA ASN A 204 -36.52 -4.87 -3.50
C ASN A 204 -35.65 -3.71 -4.06
N ALA A 205 -34.35 -3.63 -3.71
CA ALA A 205 -33.51 -2.47 -4.04
C ALA A 205 -32.70 -2.58 -5.34
N GLY A 206 -32.74 -3.72 -6.04
CA GLY A 206 -31.99 -3.94 -7.27
C GLY A 206 -32.86 -4.18 -8.50
N LYS A 207 -32.44 -3.67 -9.67
CA LYS A 207 -32.82 -4.28 -10.95
C LYS A 207 -32.42 -5.77 -10.87
N LYS A 208 -33.32 -6.68 -11.28
CA LYS A 208 -33.09 -8.14 -11.32
C LYS A 208 -31.62 -8.47 -11.63
N GLY A 209 -30.88 -8.98 -10.65
CA GLY A 209 -29.53 -9.54 -10.85
C GLY A 209 -28.38 -8.85 -10.13
N ASN A 210 -28.51 -7.60 -9.67
CA ASN A 210 -27.45 -6.91 -8.92
C ASN A 210 -27.89 -6.63 -7.48
N PRO A 211 -27.39 -7.37 -6.47
CA PRO A 211 -27.63 -7.04 -5.07
C PRO A 211 -27.01 -5.67 -4.74
N SER A 212 -27.78 -4.81 -4.08
CA SER A 212 -27.27 -3.57 -3.45
C SER A 212 -27.29 -3.76 -1.94
N TYR A 213 -26.12 -3.73 -1.34
CA TYR A 213 -25.93 -3.81 0.10
C TYR A 213 -26.16 -2.43 0.71
N VAL A 214 -27.07 -2.34 1.70
CA VAL A 214 -27.41 -1.08 2.37
C VAL A 214 -27.35 -1.29 3.89
N PRO A 215 -26.64 -0.43 4.65
CA PRO A 215 -26.65 -0.46 6.10
C PRO A 215 -28.05 -0.43 6.70
N THR A 216 -28.25 -1.15 7.80
CA THR A 216 -29.41 -0.91 8.66
C THR A 216 -29.22 0.35 9.49
N ALA A 217 -30.33 0.98 9.89
CA ALA A 217 -30.28 2.09 10.85
C ALA A 217 -29.66 1.65 12.18
N GLU A 218 -29.87 0.40 12.61
CA GLU A 218 -29.24 -0.17 13.80
C GLU A 218 -27.71 -0.21 13.67
N ALA A 219 -27.19 -0.70 12.54
CA ALA A 219 -25.74 -0.72 12.29
C ALA A 219 -25.16 0.70 12.31
N LEU A 220 -25.81 1.65 11.63
CA LEU A 220 -25.35 3.05 11.61
C LEU A 220 -25.35 3.68 13.02
N ASN A 221 -26.37 3.40 13.84
CA ASN A 221 -26.41 3.87 15.23
C ASN A 221 -25.31 3.22 16.09
N ASN A 222 -25.03 1.92 15.90
CA ASN A 222 -23.94 1.25 16.61
C ASN A 222 -22.58 1.87 16.25
N HIS A 223 -22.32 2.15 14.97
CA HIS A 223 -21.10 2.85 14.52
C HIS A 223 -21.01 4.27 15.10
N ARG A 224 -22.14 5.01 15.14
CA ARG A 224 -22.21 6.33 15.78
C ARG A 224 -21.80 6.23 17.24
N ASP A 225 -22.39 5.30 17.99
CA ASP A 225 -22.14 5.16 19.42
C ASP A 225 -20.70 4.73 19.71
N GLN A 226 -20.10 3.87 18.87
CA GLN A 226 -18.68 3.55 18.96
C GLN A 226 -17.80 4.78 18.75
N LEU A 227 -18.11 5.61 17.76
CA LEU A 227 -17.34 6.82 17.45
C LEU A 227 -17.52 7.91 18.52
N TYR A 228 -18.72 8.06 19.09
CA TYR A 228 -19.00 8.99 20.21
C TYR A 228 -18.21 8.63 21.46
N ASN A 229 -18.08 7.33 21.72
CA ASN A 229 -17.38 6.82 22.90
C ASN A 229 -15.87 6.62 22.65
N ALA A 230 -15.39 6.88 21.43
CA ALA A 230 -13.98 6.78 21.10
C ALA A 230 -13.19 7.90 21.80
N ILE A 231 -12.01 7.56 22.32
CA ILE A 231 -11.14 8.55 22.96
C ILE A 231 -10.40 9.33 21.85
N ILE A 232 -11.05 10.38 21.35
CA ILE A 232 -10.44 11.37 20.45
C ILE A 232 -9.98 12.55 21.32
N LYS A 233 -8.67 12.70 21.52
CA LYS A 233 -8.11 13.78 22.36
C LYS A 233 -8.15 15.11 21.64
N ASN A 234 -8.07 15.10 20.31
CA ASN A 234 -8.15 16.30 19.53
C ASN A 234 -9.56 16.92 19.60
N ARG A 235 -9.66 18.11 20.19
CA ARG A 235 -10.94 18.78 20.43
C ARG A 235 -11.67 19.15 19.15
N GLU A 236 -10.95 19.64 18.13
CA GLU A 236 -11.56 20.07 16.87
C GLU A 236 -12.15 18.88 16.13
N MET A 237 -11.38 17.79 15.99
CA MET A 237 -11.86 16.56 15.36
C MET A 237 -13.04 15.95 16.13
N HIS A 238 -12.99 15.97 17.47
CA HIS A 238 -14.08 15.52 18.32
C HIS A 238 -15.37 16.34 18.08
N GLU A 239 -15.29 17.67 18.06
CA GLU A 239 -16.44 18.54 17.78
C GLU A 239 -17.00 18.30 16.36
N MET A 240 -16.14 18.12 15.35
CA MET A 240 -16.57 17.82 13.97
C MET A 240 -17.36 16.51 13.87
N ILE A 241 -16.88 15.45 14.55
CA ILE A 241 -17.55 14.14 14.60
C ILE A 241 -18.95 14.28 15.21
N HIS A 242 -19.06 14.92 16.37
CA HIS A 242 -20.33 15.08 17.07
C HIS A 242 -21.32 15.91 16.27
N ASN A 243 -20.87 17.05 15.71
CA ASN A 243 -21.73 17.90 14.89
C ASN A 243 -22.27 17.16 13.66
N ALA A 244 -21.44 16.35 12.99
CA ALA A 244 -21.86 15.58 11.83
C ALA A 244 -22.95 14.56 12.21
N LEU A 245 -22.73 13.79 13.27
CA LEU A 245 -23.58 12.67 13.67
C LEU A 245 -24.83 13.06 14.47
N ASP A 246 -24.81 14.21 15.17
CA ASP A 246 -26.03 14.81 15.75
C ASP A 246 -26.99 15.29 14.65
N SER A 247 -26.43 15.68 13.48
CA SER A 247 -27.21 16.20 12.36
C SER A 247 -27.79 15.11 11.45
N ASP A 248 -27.00 14.08 11.15
CA ASP A 248 -27.36 13.02 10.21
C ASP A 248 -26.55 11.74 10.50
N VAL A 249 -27.25 10.65 10.77
CA VAL A 249 -26.64 9.33 10.95
C VAL A 249 -26.79 8.55 9.64
N SER A 250 -25.94 8.87 8.66
CA SER A 250 -25.97 8.27 7.32
C SER A 250 -24.57 7.93 6.80
N ILE A 251 -24.49 7.04 5.80
CA ILE A 251 -23.22 6.71 5.12
C ILE A 251 -22.44 7.96 4.69
N ASN A 252 -23.16 8.98 4.22
CA ASN A 252 -22.53 10.21 3.75
C ASN A 252 -21.92 11.01 4.91
N ALA A 253 -22.55 11.04 6.08
CA ALA A 253 -21.99 11.69 7.26
C ALA A 253 -20.65 11.06 7.67
N PHE A 254 -20.58 9.73 7.76
CA PHE A 254 -19.33 9.04 8.08
C PHE A 254 -18.25 9.19 6.99
N ARG A 255 -18.63 9.19 5.70
CA ARG A 255 -17.69 9.50 4.60
C ARG A 255 -17.14 10.92 4.69
N ASN A 256 -17.98 11.89 5.09
CA ASN A 256 -17.52 13.26 5.32
C ASN A 256 -16.56 13.31 6.50
N ILE A 257 -16.85 12.62 7.61
CA ILE A 257 -15.91 12.50 8.74
C ILE A 257 -14.56 11.91 8.29
N GLN A 258 -14.56 10.87 7.44
CA GLN A 258 -13.31 10.31 6.91
C GLN A 258 -12.51 11.33 6.09
N LYS A 259 -13.19 12.12 5.26
CA LYS A 259 -12.58 13.18 4.46
C LYS A 259 -12.05 14.33 5.33
N ASP A 260 -12.80 14.70 6.36
CA ASP A 260 -12.39 15.72 7.31
C ASP A 260 -11.14 15.25 8.07
N ALA A 261 -11.13 14.00 8.52
CA ALA A 261 -9.96 13.39 9.15
C ALA A 261 -8.76 13.31 8.18
N ASP A 262 -8.97 12.99 6.90
CA ASP A 262 -7.89 13.01 5.90
C ASP A 262 -7.25 14.40 5.81
N ASN A 263 -8.06 15.46 5.75
CA ASN A 263 -7.55 16.82 5.67
C ASN A 263 -6.87 17.24 6.97
N TYR A 264 -7.46 16.88 8.11
CA TYR A 264 -6.99 17.27 9.43
C TYR A 264 -5.62 16.67 9.75
N TYR A 265 -5.50 15.35 9.58
CA TYR A 265 -4.30 14.61 9.95
C TYR A 265 -3.26 14.53 8.82
N PHE A 266 -3.52 15.12 7.64
CA PHE A 266 -2.65 14.96 6.47
C PHE A 266 -1.18 15.33 6.76
N GLU A 267 -0.94 16.47 7.40
CA GLU A 267 0.43 16.92 7.68
C GLU A 267 1.14 15.99 8.67
N SER A 268 0.44 15.55 9.71
CA SER A 268 0.92 14.56 10.66
C SER A 268 1.21 13.22 9.96
N ILE A 269 0.38 12.78 9.02
CA ILE A 269 0.59 11.56 8.23
C ILE A 269 1.87 11.69 7.38
N ARG A 270 2.06 12.85 6.75
CA ARG A 270 3.25 13.13 5.96
C ARG A 270 4.51 13.14 6.82
N GLU A 271 4.47 13.83 7.96
CA GLU A 271 5.57 13.85 8.93
C GLU A 271 5.85 12.44 9.48
N PHE A 272 4.81 11.67 9.78
CA PHE A 272 4.95 10.30 10.27
C PHE A 272 5.67 9.40 9.27
N LEU A 273 5.35 9.50 7.98
CA LEU A 273 6.04 8.72 6.94
C LEU A 273 7.49 9.19 6.74
N CYS A 274 7.77 10.48 6.87
CA CYS A 274 9.13 11.03 6.84
C CYS A 274 10.00 10.57 8.03
N GLU A 275 9.40 10.49 9.23
CA GLU A 275 10.09 10.16 10.49
C GLU A 275 10.13 8.66 10.80
N SER A 276 9.22 7.87 10.21
CA SER A 276 9.40 6.42 10.17
C SER A 276 10.75 6.14 9.52
N GLU A 277 11.50 5.18 10.06
CA GLU A 277 12.88 4.92 9.67
C GLU A 277 12.90 4.44 8.22
N SER A 278 12.89 5.40 7.31
CA SER A 278 12.90 5.21 5.88
C SER A 278 14.33 5.39 5.43
N CYS A 279 14.88 4.34 4.84
CA CYS A 279 16.11 4.55 4.08
C CYS A 279 15.82 5.55 2.97
N ASP A 280 16.84 6.31 2.56
CA ASP A 280 16.72 7.14 1.38
C ASP A 280 16.21 6.29 0.20
N PRO A 281 15.35 6.85 -0.67
CA PRO A 281 14.83 6.15 -1.84
C PRO A 281 15.93 5.43 -2.61
N ILE A 282 15.68 4.17 -2.96
CA ILE A 282 16.47 3.49 -3.97
C ILE A 282 15.80 3.75 -5.32
N ASP A 283 16.40 4.64 -6.13
CA ASP A 283 15.94 4.93 -7.49
C ASP A 283 16.78 4.13 -8.50
N LEU A 284 16.18 3.08 -9.05
CA LEU A 284 16.83 2.22 -10.03
C LEU A 284 17.03 2.94 -11.37
N VAL A 285 16.19 3.92 -11.73
CA VAL A 285 16.20 4.53 -13.07
C VAL A 285 16.44 6.03 -12.98
N ARG A 286 17.51 6.52 -13.61
CA ARG A 286 17.94 7.92 -13.51
C ARG A 286 17.08 8.92 -14.32
N ASN A 287 16.14 8.45 -15.12
CA ASN A 287 15.36 9.28 -16.04
C ASN A 287 14.26 10.08 -15.33
N GLU A 288 14.24 11.41 -15.43
CA GLU A 288 13.14 12.24 -14.90
C GLU A 288 11.86 12.22 -15.76
N GLY A 289 11.88 11.66 -16.96
CA GLY A 289 10.71 11.56 -17.83
C GLY A 289 9.85 10.32 -17.59
N LYS A 290 8.69 10.29 -18.25
CA LYS A 290 7.97 9.02 -18.48
C LYS A 290 8.82 8.12 -19.36
N MET A 291 8.73 6.81 -19.17
CA MET A 291 9.35 5.85 -20.08
C MET A 291 8.32 5.33 -21.07
N VAL A 292 8.61 5.41 -22.36
CA VAL A 292 7.71 4.95 -23.42
C VAL A 292 8.48 4.10 -24.41
N VAL A 293 7.92 2.96 -24.79
CA VAL A 293 8.50 2.09 -25.83
C VAL A 293 8.01 2.57 -27.20
N ASP A 294 8.93 2.79 -28.14
CA ASP A 294 8.57 3.24 -29.50
C ASP A 294 7.97 2.11 -30.32
N ARG A 295 6.67 2.19 -30.59
CA ARG A 295 5.95 1.19 -31.39
C ARG A 295 5.82 1.57 -32.86
N VAL A 296 5.93 2.85 -33.23
CA VAL A 296 5.53 3.35 -34.57
C VAL A 296 6.27 4.61 -35.05
N GLY A 297 7.34 5.05 -34.38
CA GLY A 297 8.17 6.18 -34.81
C GLY A 297 7.51 7.57 -34.70
N ASN A 298 6.46 7.72 -33.87
CA ASN A 298 5.69 8.97 -33.74
C ASN A 298 5.36 9.30 -32.28
N LEU A 299 6.38 9.48 -31.44
CA LEU A 299 6.21 9.95 -30.07
C LEU A 299 6.89 11.32 -29.90
N ASP A 300 6.10 12.39 -30.05
CA ASP A 300 6.46 13.76 -29.68
C ASP A 300 5.96 14.05 -28.26
N ASP A 301 6.56 13.44 -27.24
CA ASP A 301 6.38 13.87 -25.85
C ASP A 301 7.72 14.32 -25.28
N ASN A 302 7.87 15.63 -25.11
CA ASN A 302 9.08 16.27 -24.59
C ASN A 302 9.43 15.83 -23.15
N ASN A 303 8.50 15.20 -22.42
CA ASN A 303 8.72 14.68 -21.09
C ASN A 303 8.90 13.14 -21.05
N SER A 304 9.07 12.50 -22.20
CA SER A 304 9.23 11.06 -22.31
C SER A 304 10.62 10.67 -22.79
N LYS A 305 11.20 9.64 -22.17
CA LYS A 305 12.37 8.93 -22.68
C LYS A 305 11.87 7.74 -23.49
N VAL A 306 12.28 7.72 -24.75
CA VAL A 306 11.98 6.63 -25.67
C VAL A 306 12.93 5.46 -25.39
N ILE A 307 12.37 4.26 -25.29
CA ILE A 307 13.11 3.00 -25.11
C ILE A 307 12.88 2.16 -26.36
N THR A 308 13.98 1.75 -26.99
CA THR A 308 14.01 0.85 -28.14
C THR A 308 14.69 -0.47 -27.83
N ASP A 309 15.61 -0.49 -26.86
CA ASP A 309 16.22 -1.70 -26.33
C ASP A 309 16.67 -1.55 -24.85
N ILE A 310 17.26 -2.61 -24.29
CA ILE A 310 17.75 -2.66 -22.90
C ILE A 310 18.83 -1.59 -22.64
N SER A 311 19.67 -1.26 -23.62
CA SER A 311 20.75 -0.28 -23.44
C SER A 311 20.24 1.14 -23.26
N ASP A 312 18.98 1.42 -23.65
CA ASP A 312 18.32 2.69 -23.39
C ASP A 312 17.90 2.84 -21.92
N LEU A 313 17.74 1.74 -21.16
CA LEU A 313 17.47 1.81 -19.73
C LEU A 313 18.75 2.18 -18.96
N ASP A 314 18.77 3.34 -18.32
CA ASP A 314 19.90 3.80 -17.50
C ASP A 314 19.71 3.32 -16.05
N VAL A 315 19.89 2.02 -15.84
CA VAL A 315 19.76 1.37 -14.53
C VAL A 315 21.11 1.33 -13.81
N ASN A 316 21.09 1.68 -12.52
CA ASN A 316 22.28 1.64 -11.70
C ASN A 316 22.47 0.27 -11.04
N VAL A 317 23.50 -0.47 -11.45
CA VAL A 317 23.85 -1.79 -10.89
C VAL A 317 24.08 -1.74 -9.37
N ALA A 318 24.66 -0.65 -8.85
CA ALA A 318 24.88 -0.51 -7.42
C ALA A 318 23.55 -0.37 -6.65
N ASP A 319 22.61 0.40 -7.20
CA ASP A 319 21.29 0.59 -6.61
C ASP A 319 20.44 -0.69 -6.71
N TRP A 320 20.59 -1.46 -7.79
CA TRP A 320 20.00 -2.79 -7.91
C TRP A 320 20.51 -3.73 -6.81
N ASN A 321 21.83 -3.86 -6.63
CA ASN A 321 22.39 -4.72 -5.59
C ASN A 321 22.00 -4.24 -4.18
N MET A 322 21.94 -2.92 -3.99
CA MET A 322 21.47 -2.32 -2.75
C MET A 322 20.01 -2.68 -2.49
N LEU A 323 19.14 -2.60 -3.52
CA LEU A 323 17.73 -2.97 -3.43
C LEU A 323 17.57 -4.41 -2.96
N ILE A 324 18.22 -5.37 -3.62
CA ILE A 324 18.15 -6.79 -3.25
C ILE A 324 18.60 -6.99 -1.81
N SER A 325 19.73 -6.38 -1.42
CA SER A 325 20.22 -6.48 -0.04
C SER A 325 19.29 -5.83 0.97
N TYR A 326 18.62 -4.73 0.63
CA TYR A 326 17.70 -4.04 1.52
C TYR A 326 16.42 -4.83 1.71
N ILE A 327 15.78 -5.28 0.62
CA ILE A 327 14.60 -6.16 0.68
C ILE A 327 14.91 -7.39 1.54
N ASP A 328 16.06 -8.05 1.29
CA ASP A 328 16.46 -9.24 2.04
C ASP A 328 16.63 -8.98 3.55
N LYS A 329 17.16 -7.82 3.96
CA LYS A 329 17.28 -7.46 5.39
C LYS A 329 15.95 -6.99 5.99
N PHE A 330 15.07 -6.43 5.17
CA PHE A 330 13.82 -5.83 5.60
C PHE A 330 12.71 -6.86 5.85
N ILE A 331 12.74 -7.95 5.07
CA ILE A 331 11.95 -9.18 5.26
C ILE A 331 12.57 -10.04 6.36
#